data_AF-X0T506-F1
#
_entry.id   AF-X0T506-F1
#
_cell.length_a   1.000
_cell.length_b   1.000
_cell.length_c   1.000
_cell.angle_alpha   90.00
_cell.angle_beta   90.00
_cell.angle_gamma   90.00
#
_symmetry.space_group_name_H-M   'P 1'
#
loop_
_entity.id
_entity.type
_entity.pdbx_description
1 polymer ?
#
loop_
_entity_poly.entity_id
_entity_poly.type
_entity_poly.pdbx_seq_one_letter_code
_entity_poly.pdbx_strand_id
1 'polypeptide(L)'
;MPDFDQNQFGPDSSALCAPTAVANCLWWYDAVPEGMNPADLIRLLCDYFHTDPDSGTYVDSIQSGLDRYFKDYGFNLYENTFEQPYFEEMEDSLKRSQDIILFLSFWQYIDEQWQCFGGHAVTMAGVCSESLKVALSDPGRDAAVGGWPGIVKPPEHPAPGTYPPTLHNDSTYVSHDMYASDTISPSPGNPHWQLLDYLQG
;
A
#
# COMPACT_ATOMS: atom_id res chain seq x y z
N MET A 1 7.06 2.51 9.40
CA MET A 1 5.80 2.35 8.66
C MET A 1 4.82 1.52 9.49
N PRO A 2 3.62 2.04 9.80
CA PRO A 2 2.48 1.26 10.31
C PRO A 2 2.03 0.18 9.31
N ASP A 3 1.03 -0.61 9.68
CA ASP A 3 0.57 -1.71 8.84
C ASP A 3 -0.95 -1.94 8.91
N PHE A 4 -1.73 -0.90 8.64
CA PHE A 4 -3.19 -0.96 8.79
C PHE A 4 -3.83 -1.96 7.81
N ASP A 5 -4.79 -2.73 8.31
CA ASP A 5 -5.52 -3.76 7.57
C ASP A 5 -6.89 -3.24 7.10
N GLN A 6 -7.19 -3.32 5.81
CA GLN A 6 -8.48 -2.89 5.24
C GLN A 6 -9.64 -3.79 5.69
N ASN A 7 -9.39 -5.03 6.10
CA ASN A 7 -10.40 -6.00 6.51
C ASN A 7 -11.08 -5.63 7.84
N GLN A 8 -10.57 -4.62 8.56
CA GLN A 8 -11.24 -4.05 9.73
C GLN A 8 -12.62 -3.44 9.43
N PHE A 9 -12.93 -3.23 8.15
CA PHE A 9 -14.21 -2.68 7.69
C PHE A 9 -15.22 -3.73 7.18
N GLY A 10 -14.91 -5.02 7.28
CA GLY A 10 -15.85 -6.09 6.92
C GLY A 10 -16.24 -6.04 5.43
N PRO A 11 -17.54 -6.07 5.06
CA PRO A 11 -17.96 -6.13 3.65
C PRO A 11 -17.48 -4.98 2.76
N ASP A 12 -17.17 -3.82 3.34
CA ASP A 12 -16.70 -2.64 2.59
C ASP A 12 -15.20 -2.73 2.24
N SER A 13 -14.48 -3.73 2.74
CA SER A 13 -13.01 -3.73 2.78
C SER A 13 -12.33 -3.77 1.42
N SER A 14 -12.96 -4.37 0.40
CA SER A 14 -12.34 -4.61 -0.91
C SER A 14 -11.98 -3.34 -1.68
N ALA A 15 -12.67 -2.23 -1.41
CA ALA A 15 -12.43 -0.93 -2.04
C ALA A 15 -11.39 -0.08 -1.30
N LEU A 16 -10.95 -0.50 -0.12
CA LEU A 16 -10.26 0.38 0.84
C LEU A 16 -8.74 0.26 0.82
N CYS A 17 -8.15 -0.48 -0.12
CA CYS A 17 -6.70 -0.63 -0.21
C CYS A 17 -5.98 0.71 -0.33
N ALA A 18 -6.47 1.60 -1.20
CA ALA A 18 -5.87 2.89 -1.44
C ALA A 18 -5.93 3.84 -0.24
N PRO A 19 -7.10 4.14 0.36
CA PRO A 19 -7.14 4.98 1.55
C PRO A 19 -6.37 4.37 2.73
N THR A 20 -6.32 3.04 2.85
CA THR A 20 -5.53 2.36 3.88
C THR A 20 -4.02 2.51 3.66
N ALA A 21 -3.54 2.31 2.42
CA ALA A 21 -2.14 2.51 2.07
C ALA A 21 -1.70 3.96 2.28
N VAL A 22 -2.56 4.93 1.95
CA VAL A 22 -2.29 6.35 2.20
C VAL A 22 -2.26 6.65 3.71
N ALA A 23 -3.19 6.07 4.48
CA ALA A 23 -3.24 6.24 5.93
C ALA A 23 -1.94 5.79 6.60
N ASN A 24 -1.32 4.69 6.16
CA ASN A 24 0.00 4.25 6.66
C ASN A 24 1.07 5.35 6.51
N CYS A 25 1.16 5.98 5.33
CA CYS A 25 2.12 7.06 5.07
C CYS A 25 1.83 8.29 5.93
N LEU A 26 0.57 8.75 5.96
CA LEU A 26 0.20 9.94 6.72
C LEU A 26 0.43 9.76 8.22
N TRP A 27 0.16 8.56 8.72
CA TRP A 27 0.42 8.21 10.11
C TRP A 27 1.91 8.19 10.43
N TRP A 28 2.75 7.72 9.50
CA TRP A 28 4.21 7.78 9.66
C TRP A 28 4.74 9.22 9.74
N TYR A 29 4.14 10.15 9.00
CA TYR A 29 4.51 11.57 9.01
C TYR A 29 3.89 12.39 10.15
N ASP A 30 3.09 11.77 11.03
CA ASP A 30 2.28 12.50 12.03
C ASP A 30 1.34 13.53 11.37
N ALA A 31 0.93 13.25 10.12
CA ALA A 31 0.02 14.07 9.33
C ALA A 31 -1.43 13.62 9.54
N VAL A 32 -1.82 13.52 10.81
CA VAL A 32 -3.10 12.97 11.26
C VAL A 32 -3.82 13.99 12.16
N PRO A 33 -5.13 14.23 12.00
CA PRO A 33 -5.88 15.13 12.87
C PRO A 33 -5.86 14.65 14.32
N GLU A 34 -5.85 15.60 15.26
CA GLU A 34 -5.77 15.30 16.69
C GLU A 34 -6.92 14.38 17.15
N GLY A 35 -6.57 13.32 17.88
CA GLY A 35 -7.53 12.37 18.47
C GLY A 35 -8.10 11.34 17.50
N MET A 36 -7.66 11.32 16.24
CA MET A 36 -8.09 10.35 15.25
C MET A 36 -7.41 8.99 15.47
N ASN A 37 -8.19 7.91 15.38
CA ASN A 37 -7.63 6.55 15.32
C ASN A 37 -7.45 6.11 13.83
N PRO A 38 -6.75 5.00 13.56
CA PRO A 38 -6.51 4.56 12.18
C PRO A 38 -7.79 4.32 11.36
N ALA A 39 -8.82 3.72 11.98
CA ALA A 39 -10.07 3.44 11.28
C ALA A 39 -10.79 4.73 10.85
N ASP A 40 -10.81 5.73 11.73
CA ASP A 40 -11.39 7.04 11.45
C ASP A 40 -10.61 7.78 10.35
N LEU A 41 -9.28 7.69 10.36
CA LEU A 41 -8.43 8.29 9.31
C LEU A 41 -8.72 7.66 7.95
N ILE A 42 -8.77 6.33 7.87
CA ILE A 42 -9.04 5.64 6.62
C ILE A 42 -10.41 6.06 6.07
N ARG A 43 -11.44 6.12 6.90
CA ARG A 43 -12.78 6.55 6.48
C ARG A 43 -12.81 8.02 6.05
N LEU A 44 -12.11 8.90 6.75
CA LEU A 44 -11.96 10.29 6.32
C LEU A 44 -11.31 10.39 4.94
N LEU A 45 -10.24 9.62 4.71
CA LEU A 45 -9.55 9.59 3.42
C LEU A 45 -10.43 9.02 2.31
N CYS A 46 -11.33 8.07 2.61
CA CYS A 46 -12.32 7.60 1.65
C CYS A 46 -13.18 8.74 1.10
N ASP A 47 -13.61 9.65 1.98
CA ASP A 47 -14.43 10.81 1.61
C ASP A 47 -13.63 11.80 0.75
N TYR A 48 -12.37 12.06 1.11
CA TYR A 48 -11.47 12.93 0.33
C TYR A 48 -11.15 12.35 -1.05
N PHE A 49 -10.98 11.03 -1.14
CA PHE A 49 -10.60 10.34 -2.38
C PHE A 49 -11.80 9.86 -3.20
N HIS A 50 -13.02 10.14 -2.76
CA HIS A 50 -14.25 9.68 -3.40
C HIS A 50 -14.23 8.16 -3.67
N THR A 51 -13.80 7.39 -2.67
CA THR A 51 -13.66 5.94 -2.80
C THR A 51 -15.03 5.31 -3.05
N ASP A 52 -15.13 4.57 -4.15
CA ASP A 52 -16.35 3.91 -4.57
C ASP A 52 -16.33 2.44 -4.10
N PRO A 53 -17.40 1.95 -3.43
CA PRO A 53 -17.44 0.58 -2.92
C PRO A 53 -17.29 -0.51 -3.99
N ASP A 54 -17.67 -0.23 -5.24
CA ASP A 54 -17.64 -1.21 -6.33
C ASP A 54 -16.35 -1.16 -7.15
N SER A 55 -15.75 0.03 -7.30
CA SER A 55 -14.60 0.27 -8.18
C SER A 55 -13.31 0.71 -7.47
N GLY A 56 -13.35 0.95 -6.17
CA GLY A 56 -12.20 1.38 -5.38
C GLY A 56 -11.89 2.86 -5.53
N THR A 57 -10.60 3.21 -5.56
CA THR A 57 -10.14 4.60 -5.60
C THR A 57 -9.23 4.82 -6.80
N TYR A 58 -9.52 5.86 -7.59
CA TYR A 58 -8.69 6.25 -8.72
C TYR A 58 -7.52 7.15 -8.28
N VAL A 59 -6.40 7.06 -8.99
CA VAL A 59 -5.17 7.82 -8.68
C VAL A 59 -5.42 9.34 -8.71
N ASP A 60 -6.15 9.83 -9.71
CA ASP A 60 -6.50 11.26 -9.84
C ASP A 60 -7.34 11.79 -8.67
N SER A 61 -8.21 10.93 -8.13
CA SER A 61 -9.03 11.22 -6.97
C SER A 61 -8.20 11.27 -5.68
N ILE A 62 -7.13 10.47 -5.60
CA ILE A 62 -6.18 10.51 -4.48
C ILE A 62 -5.34 11.78 -4.55
N GLN A 63 -4.82 12.14 -5.72
CA GLN A 63 -4.05 13.37 -5.90
C GLN A 63 -4.85 14.61 -5.48
N SER A 64 -6.04 14.78 -6.06
CA SER A 64 -6.91 15.91 -5.73
C SER A 64 -7.41 15.89 -4.28
N GLY A 65 -7.65 14.70 -3.72
CA GLY A 65 -8.05 14.55 -2.33
C GLY A 65 -6.92 14.83 -1.34
N LEU A 66 -5.69 14.44 -1.63
CA LEU A 66 -4.50 14.75 -0.81
C LEU A 66 -4.21 16.24 -0.79
N ASP A 67 -4.23 16.90 -1.96
CA ASP A 67 -4.11 18.36 -2.08
C ASP A 67 -5.11 19.07 -1.15
N ARG A 68 -6.37 18.62 -1.18
CA ARG A 68 -7.42 19.18 -0.35
C ARG A 68 -7.23 18.86 1.12
N TYR A 69 -6.89 17.61 1.46
CA TYR A 69 -6.65 17.16 2.84
C TYR A 69 -5.50 17.95 3.48
N PHE A 70 -4.36 18.07 2.79
CA PHE A 70 -3.22 18.84 3.28
C PHE A 70 -3.57 20.30 3.51
N LYS A 71 -4.35 20.90 2.59
CA LYS A 71 -4.83 22.27 2.75
C LYS A 71 -5.79 22.44 3.92
N ASP A 72 -6.77 21.54 4.06
CA ASP A 72 -7.82 21.65 5.08
C ASP A 72 -7.25 21.47 6.49
N TYR A 73 -6.23 20.62 6.66
CA TYR A 73 -5.57 20.37 7.95
C TYR A 73 -4.25 21.12 8.15
N GLY A 74 -3.81 21.91 7.16
CA GLY A 74 -2.62 22.76 7.26
C GLY A 74 -1.29 22.00 7.23
N PHE A 75 -1.25 20.81 6.64
CA PHE A 75 -0.02 20.05 6.46
C PHE A 75 0.80 20.62 5.29
N ASN A 76 2.09 20.86 5.52
CA ASN A 76 3.02 21.29 4.47
C ASN A 76 3.61 20.08 3.74
N LEU A 77 2.74 19.30 3.10
CA LEU A 77 3.05 18.10 2.33
C LEU A 77 2.52 18.25 0.90
N TYR A 78 3.03 17.41 0.00
CA TYR A 78 2.59 17.31 -1.39
C TYR A 78 2.87 15.89 -1.88
N GLU A 79 2.08 15.40 -2.82
CA GLU A 79 2.35 14.13 -3.50
C GLU A 79 3.09 14.35 -4.82
N ASN A 80 3.85 13.33 -5.25
CA ASN A 80 4.38 13.26 -6.61
C ASN A 80 3.95 11.94 -7.22
N THR A 81 3.47 11.97 -8.45
CA THR A 81 3.02 10.78 -9.17
C THR A 81 4.05 10.39 -10.22
N PHE A 82 4.43 9.12 -10.22
CA PHE A 82 5.31 8.51 -11.21
C PHE A 82 4.52 7.46 -11.98
N GLU A 83 4.35 7.66 -13.28
CA GLU A 83 3.76 6.65 -14.15
C GLU A 83 4.85 5.64 -14.54
N GLN A 84 4.59 4.35 -14.31
CA GLN A 84 5.51 3.25 -14.65
C GLN A 84 6.94 3.47 -14.10
N PRO A 85 7.10 3.65 -12.77
CA PRO A 85 8.38 4.04 -12.20
C PRO A 85 9.44 2.94 -12.38
N TYR A 86 10.70 3.38 -12.48
CA TYR A 86 11.87 2.52 -12.38
C TYR A 86 12.12 2.12 -10.93
N PHE A 87 12.80 1.00 -10.71
CA PHE A 87 13.16 0.55 -9.36
C PHE A 87 13.98 1.60 -8.61
N GLU A 88 14.93 2.22 -9.30
CA GLU A 88 15.84 3.22 -8.75
C GLU A 88 15.10 4.50 -8.32
N GLU A 89 14.04 4.90 -9.03
CA GLU A 89 13.22 6.06 -8.64
C GLU A 89 12.50 5.83 -7.32
N MET A 90 11.96 4.61 -7.14
CA MET A 90 11.34 4.19 -5.88
C MET A 90 12.37 4.11 -4.76
N GLU A 91 13.54 3.53 -5.05
CA GLU A 91 14.62 3.42 -4.08
C GLU A 91 15.11 4.80 -3.60
N ASP A 92 15.40 5.70 -4.53
CA ASP A 92 15.89 7.03 -4.23
C ASP A 92 14.85 7.86 -3.46
N SER A 93 13.56 7.67 -3.74
CA SER A 93 12.48 8.34 -3.01
C SER A 93 12.41 7.85 -1.55
N LEU A 94 12.41 6.54 -1.31
CA LEU A 94 12.46 6.00 0.05
C LEU A 94 13.72 6.43 0.81
N LYS A 95 14.89 6.45 0.17
CA LYS A 95 16.15 6.92 0.79
C LYS A 95 16.11 8.39 1.19
N ARG A 96 15.28 9.21 0.53
CA ARG A 96 15.01 10.61 0.91
C ARG A 96 13.91 10.76 1.94
N SER A 97 13.46 9.67 2.56
CA SER A 97 12.33 9.65 3.49
C SER A 97 11.04 10.20 2.86
N GLN A 98 10.82 9.89 1.58
CA GLN A 98 9.53 10.04 0.91
C GLN A 98 8.84 8.67 0.94
N ASP A 99 7.72 8.56 1.66
CA ASP A 99 6.92 7.35 1.67
C ASP A 99 6.27 7.15 0.30
N ILE A 100 6.08 5.89 -0.08
CA ILE A 100 5.59 5.50 -1.40
C ILE A 100 4.32 4.68 -1.24
N ILE A 101 3.29 5.10 -1.98
CA ILE A 101 2.11 4.29 -2.26
C ILE A 101 2.32 3.69 -3.65
N LEU A 102 2.25 2.37 -3.78
CA LEU A 102 2.36 1.67 -5.05
C LEU A 102 0.98 1.22 -5.51
N PHE A 103 0.61 1.60 -6.73
CA PHE A 103 -0.56 1.06 -7.43
C PHE A 103 -0.13 -0.12 -8.29
N LEU A 104 -0.37 -1.32 -7.78
CA LEU A 104 -0.12 -2.56 -8.49
C LEU A 104 -1.27 -2.83 -9.46
N SER A 105 -0.96 -3.22 -10.69
CA SER A 105 -1.94 -3.67 -11.67
C SER A 105 -1.66 -5.13 -12.03
N PHE A 106 -2.71 -5.96 -12.10
CA PHE A 106 -2.59 -7.38 -12.38
C PHE A 106 -2.87 -7.66 -13.86
N TRP A 107 -1.83 -8.08 -14.57
CA TRP A 107 -1.86 -8.34 -16.01
C TRP A 107 -1.67 -9.82 -16.31
N GLN A 108 -2.45 -10.34 -17.26
CA GLN A 108 -2.30 -11.70 -17.78
C GLN A 108 -2.30 -11.68 -19.30
N TYR A 109 -1.47 -12.53 -19.91
CA TYR A 109 -1.43 -12.73 -21.35
C TYR A 109 -2.37 -13.87 -21.73
N ILE A 110 -3.50 -13.55 -22.36
CA ILE A 110 -4.56 -14.48 -22.76
C ILE A 110 -4.91 -14.21 -24.22
N ASP A 111 -5.03 -15.26 -25.03
CA ASP A 111 -5.39 -15.18 -26.46
C ASP A 111 -4.56 -14.15 -27.23
N GLU A 112 -3.23 -14.21 -27.04
CA GLU A 112 -2.25 -13.32 -27.67
C GLU A 112 -2.37 -11.83 -27.31
N GLN A 113 -3.15 -11.49 -26.27
CA GLN A 113 -3.39 -10.12 -25.82
C GLN A 113 -3.12 -9.98 -24.31
N TRP A 114 -2.60 -8.83 -23.92
CA TRP A 114 -2.51 -8.46 -22.51
C TRP A 114 -3.86 -7.93 -22.01
N GLN A 115 -4.32 -8.46 -20.88
CA GLN A 115 -5.54 -8.02 -20.22
C GLN A 115 -5.24 -7.67 -18.77
N CYS A 116 -5.76 -6.54 -18.31
CA CYS A 116 -5.70 -6.11 -16.91
C CYS A 116 -6.96 -6.57 -16.19
N PHE A 117 -6.81 -7.24 -15.05
CA PHE A 117 -7.93 -7.84 -14.30
C PHE A 117 -8.19 -7.17 -12.96
N GLY A 118 -7.44 -6.13 -12.61
CA GLY A 118 -7.63 -5.38 -11.39
C GLY A 118 -6.35 -4.71 -10.93
N GLY A 119 -6.43 -4.08 -9.78
CA GLY A 119 -5.29 -3.48 -9.12
C GLY A 119 -5.44 -3.49 -7.61
N HIS A 120 -4.37 -3.06 -6.95
CA HIS A 120 -4.29 -2.98 -5.50
C HIS A 120 -3.30 -1.90 -5.10
N ALA A 121 -3.59 -1.19 -4.02
CA ALA A 121 -2.70 -0.17 -3.49
C ALA A 121 -2.04 -0.66 -2.20
N VAL A 122 -0.72 -0.50 -2.13
CA VAL A 122 0.11 -0.92 -1.00
C VAL A 122 1.07 0.20 -0.60
N THR A 123 1.57 0.15 0.63
CA THR A 123 2.60 1.08 1.10
C THR A 123 3.96 0.41 1.06
N MET A 124 4.95 1.05 0.46
CA MET A 124 6.32 0.53 0.45
C MET A 124 7.00 0.81 1.79
N ALA A 125 7.24 -0.23 2.58
CA ALA A 125 7.88 -0.15 3.89
C ALA A 125 9.41 -0.27 3.83
N GLY A 126 9.96 -0.78 2.73
CA GLY A 126 11.40 -0.91 2.55
C GLY A 126 11.83 -1.37 1.16
N VAL A 127 13.12 -1.25 0.87
CA VAL A 127 13.74 -1.58 -0.42
C VAL A 127 15.17 -2.07 -0.23
N CYS A 128 15.62 -2.98 -1.09
CA CYS A 128 17.00 -3.46 -1.13
C CYS A 128 17.44 -3.63 -2.58
N SER A 129 18.22 -2.69 -3.12
CA SER A 129 18.77 -2.75 -4.48
C SER A 129 19.72 -3.92 -4.70
N GLU A 130 20.53 -4.30 -3.70
CA GLU A 130 21.48 -5.41 -3.83
C GLU A 130 20.81 -6.75 -4.15
N SER A 131 19.55 -6.92 -3.74
CA SER A 131 18.78 -8.14 -3.96
C SER A 131 17.48 -7.94 -4.74
N LEU A 132 17.23 -6.73 -5.25
CA LEU A 132 15.98 -6.31 -5.91
C LEU A 132 14.73 -6.76 -5.15
N LYS A 133 14.69 -6.44 -3.85
CA LYS A 133 13.54 -6.75 -2.99
C LYS A 133 12.87 -5.49 -2.50
N VAL A 134 11.56 -5.60 -2.28
CA VAL A 134 10.76 -4.57 -1.63
C VAL A 134 10.01 -5.19 -0.47
N ALA A 135 9.81 -4.42 0.59
CA ALA A 135 8.93 -4.76 1.70
C ALA A 135 7.69 -3.88 1.62
N LEU A 136 6.52 -4.48 1.78
CA LEU A 136 5.22 -3.84 1.63
C LEU A 136 4.44 -3.96 2.94
N SER A 137 3.83 -2.86 3.37
CA SER A 137 2.62 -2.94 4.18
C SER A 137 1.45 -3.06 3.21
N ASP A 138 0.80 -4.22 3.25
CA ASP A 138 -0.26 -4.59 2.32
C ASP A 138 -1.61 -4.59 3.05
N PRO A 139 -2.50 -3.63 2.76
CA PRO A 139 -3.78 -3.54 3.45
C PRO A 139 -4.66 -4.79 3.35
N GLY A 140 -4.46 -5.64 2.34
CA GLY A 140 -5.29 -6.81 2.08
C GLY A 140 -4.60 -8.14 2.35
N ARG A 141 -3.30 -8.15 2.67
CA ARG A 141 -2.50 -9.37 2.80
C ARG A 141 -1.51 -9.28 3.96
N ASP A 142 -1.40 -10.38 4.69
CA ASP A 142 -0.44 -10.58 5.77
C ASP A 142 0.45 -11.81 5.45
N ALA A 143 1.07 -11.83 4.27
CA ALA A 143 1.79 -13.01 3.78
C ALA A 143 2.93 -13.40 4.72
N ALA A 144 3.65 -12.43 5.30
CA ALA A 144 4.74 -12.68 6.23
C ALA A 144 4.27 -13.31 7.54
N VAL A 145 3.10 -12.93 8.06
CA VAL A 145 2.46 -13.63 9.19
C VAL A 145 2.13 -15.08 8.81
N GLY A 146 1.78 -15.30 7.54
CA GLY A 146 1.60 -16.62 6.91
C GLY A 146 2.88 -17.43 6.70
N GLY A 147 4.06 -16.88 7.02
CA GLY A 147 5.35 -17.54 6.88
C GLY A 147 6.08 -17.25 5.57
N TRP A 148 5.57 -16.35 4.73
CA TRP A 148 6.32 -15.81 3.60
C TRP A 148 7.47 -14.91 4.05
N PRO A 149 8.46 -14.62 3.19
CA PRO A 149 9.53 -13.70 3.52
C PRO A 149 8.97 -12.33 3.94
N GLY A 150 9.51 -11.77 5.01
CA GLY A 150 9.07 -10.48 5.52
C GLY A 150 9.54 -10.23 6.94
N ILE A 151 9.01 -9.15 7.53
CA ILE A 151 9.24 -8.79 8.94
C ILE A 151 7.90 -8.87 9.65
N VAL A 152 7.84 -9.64 10.73
CA VAL A 152 6.71 -9.66 11.64
C VAL A 152 7.18 -9.18 13.01
N LYS A 153 6.47 -8.21 13.58
CA LYS A 153 6.72 -7.69 14.93
C LYS A 153 5.43 -7.69 15.74
N PRO A 154 5.50 -8.01 17.06
CA PRO A 154 6.63 -8.66 17.71
C PRO A 154 6.86 -10.07 17.14
N PRO A 155 8.02 -10.71 17.39
CA PRO A 155 8.27 -12.08 16.90
C PRO A 155 7.22 -13.09 17.40
N GLU A 156 6.67 -12.88 18.59
CA GLU A 156 5.50 -13.58 19.10
C GLU A 156 4.23 -12.93 18.54
N HIS A 157 3.93 -13.21 17.27
CA HIS A 157 2.74 -12.69 16.61
C HIS A 157 1.61 -13.73 16.62
N PRO A 158 0.34 -13.33 16.83
CA PRO A 158 -0.79 -14.23 16.66
C PRO A 158 -0.81 -14.85 15.26
N ALA A 159 -1.24 -16.11 15.18
CA ALA A 159 -1.30 -16.84 13.91
C ALA A 159 -2.29 -16.16 12.92
N PRO A 160 -2.05 -16.25 11.60
CA PRO A 160 -2.94 -15.67 10.59
C PRO A 160 -4.41 -16.05 10.83
N GLY A 161 -5.31 -15.08 10.74
CA GLY A 161 -6.75 -15.28 10.92
C GLY A 161 -7.20 -15.57 12.37
N THR A 162 -6.30 -15.49 13.36
CA THR A 162 -6.64 -15.69 14.78
C THR A 162 -6.75 -14.40 15.59
N TYR A 163 -6.37 -13.27 14.99
CA TYR A 163 -6.43 -11.94 15.59
C TYR A 163 -7.47 -11.07 14.88
N PRO A 164 -8.02 -10.05 15.56
CA PRO A 164 -8.89 -9.08 14.90
C PRO A 164 -8.08 -8.26 13.87
N PRO A 165 -8.67 -7.89 12.72
CA PRO A 165 -8.01 -7.03 11.73
C PRO A 165 -7.51 -5.69 12.30
N THR A 166 -8.06 -5.23 13.43
CA THR A 166 -7.60 -4.03 14.12
C THR A 166 -6.30 -4.21 14.90
N LEU A 167 -5.70 -5.41 14.94
CA LEU A 167 -4.46 -5.67 15.68
C LEU A 167 -3.34 -4.72 15.21
N HIS A 168 -3.21 -4.53 13.90
CA HIS A 168 -2.12 -3.74 13.32
C HIS A 168 -2.39 -2.22 13.36
N ASN A 169 -3.51 -1.80 13.96
CA ASN A 169 -3.72 -0.39 14.34
C ASN A 169 -2.79 0.04 15.49
N ASP A 170 -2.22 -0.92 16.24
CA ASP A 170 -1.14 -0.70 17.20
C ASP A 170 0.20 -0.93 16.50
N SER A 171 1.04 0.10 16.44
CA SER A 171 2.35 0.06 15.76
C SER A 171 3.36 -0.92 16.37
N THR A 172 3.04 -1.52 17.52
CA THR A 172 3.76 -2.67 18.08
C THR A 172 3.61 -3.92 17.21
N TYR A 173 2.45 -4.06 16.56
CA TYR A 173 2.08 -5.19 15.71
C TYR A 173 2.14 -4.77 14.24
N VAL A 174 3.16 -5.23 13.51
CA VAL A 174 3.32 -4.92 12.09
C VAL A 174 3.79 -6.16 11.33
N SER A 175 3.27 -6.32 10.12
CA SER A 175 3.71 -7.28 9.13
C SER A 175 4.15 -6.54 7.87
N HIS A 176 5.41 -6.70 7.46
CA HIS A 176 5.88 -6.17 6.19
C HIS A 176 6.27 -7.32 5.28
N ASP A 177 5.43 -7.56 4.28
CA ASP A 177 5.57 -8.62 3.29
C ASP A 177 6.71 -8.30 2.33
N MET A 178 7.68 -9.19 2.21
CA MET A 178 8.85 -8.98 1.36
C MET A 178 8.76 -9.80 0.09
N TYR A 179 8.80 -9.11 -1.05
CA TYR A 179 8.75 -9.71 -2.37
C TYR A 179 10.05 -9.46 -3.13
N ALA A 180 10.44 -10.44 -3.94
CA ALA A 180 11.42 -10.22 -4.99
C ALA A 180 10.80 -9.39 -6.12
N SER A 181 11.63 -8.68 -6.85
CA SER A 181 11.24 -7.90 -8.01
C SER A 181 12.23 -8.05 -9.15
N ASP A 182 11.83 -7.62 -10.33
CA ASP A 182 12.66 -7.56 -11.53
C ASP A 182 12.57 -6.16 -12.13
N THR A 183 13.65 -5.70 -12.76
CA THR A 183 13.73 -4.40 -13.45
C THR A 183 13.25 -4.46 -14.90
N ILE A 184 12.66 -5.60 -15.28
CA ILE A 184 12.01 -5.80 -16.57
C ILE A 184 10.69 -6.53 -16.32
N SER A 185 9.60 -6.01 -16.88
CA SER A 185 8.32 -6.73 -16.97
C SER A 185 7.92 -6.93 -18.42
N PRO A 186 7.37 -8.11 -18.79
CA PRO A 186 6.76 -8.30 -20.10
C PRO A 186 5.36 -7.65 -20.20
N SER A 187 4.76 -7.24 -19.08
CA SER A 187 3.43 -6.65 -19.04
C SER A 187 3.44 -5.18 -19.49
N PRO A 188 2.34 -4.68 -20.10
CA PRO A 188 2.23 -3.28 -20.47
C PRO A 188 1.96 -2.35 -19.28
N GLY A 189 1.69 -2.90 -18.08
CA GLY A 189 1.41 -2.13 -16.88
C GLY A 189 2.59 -1.28 -16.42
N ASN A 190 3.78 -1.88 -16.37
CA ASN A 190 5.06 -1.18 -16.19
C ASN A 190 6.18 -2.03 -16.82
N PRO A 191 6.71 -1.67 -17.99
CA PRO A 191 7.76 -2.46 -18.65
C PRO A 191 9.11 -2.42 -17.92
N HIS A 192 9.28 -1.51 -16.96
CA HIS A 192 10.55 -1.23 -16.26
C HIS A 192 10.65 -1.88 -14.87
N TRP A 193 9.55 -2.46 -14.36
CA TRP A 193 9.57 -3.08 -13.05
C TRP A 193 8.37 -4.00 -12.82
N GLN A 194 8.57 -5.08 -12.08
CA GLN A 194 7.49 -5.95 -11.59
C GLN A 194 7.82 -6.60 -10.25
N LEU A 195 6.77 -6.90 -9.46
CA LEU A 195 6.85 -7.83 -8.35
C LEU A 195 6.77 -9.27 -8.85
N LEU A 196 7.57 -10.15 -8.25
CA LEU A 196 7.55 -11.58 -8.51
C LEU A 196 6.72 -12.29 -7.43
N ASP A 197 5.94 -13.28 -7.86
CA ASP A 197 5.15 -14.17 -6.99
C ASP A 197 4.14 -13.49 -6.05
N TYR A 198 3.82 -12.22 -6.29
CA TYR A 198 2.93 -11.43 -5.41
C TYR A 198 1.56 -12.08 -5.17
N LEU A 199 0.96 -12.71 -6.18
CA LEU A 199 -0.33 -13.40 -6.04
C LEU A 199 -0.23 -14.81 -5.41
N GLN A 200 0.98 -15.36 -5.24
CA GLN A 200 1.21 -16.64 -4.57
C GLN A 200 1.36 -16.48 -3.05
N GLY A 201 1.76 -15.28 -2.61
CA GLY A 201 1.83 -14.82 -1.22
C GLY A 201 0.54 -15.03 -0.44
#